data_AF-L1J7H4-F1
#
_entry.id   AF-L1J7H4-F1
#
_cell.length_a   1.000
_cell.length_b   1.000
_cell.length_c   1.000
_cell.angle_alpha   90.00
_cell.angle_beta   90.00
_cell.angle_gamma   90.00
#
_symmetry.space_group_name_H-M   'P 1'
#
loop_
_entity.id
_entity.type
_entity.pdbx_description
1 polymer ?
#
loop_
_entity_poly.entity_id
_entity_poly.type
_entity_poly.pdbx_seq_one_letter_code
_entity_poly.pdbx_strand_id
1 'polypeptide(L)'
;MQEDFIDPAVERFSGIKRLYESCARSGIGKITLVDLDEVCISNINRQLCALDSTVGRPKAEVLRARILDINPECNVSCVLQFLRRENALSILSGMDGDEGIEPQRTNCSFDFVVDAIDSVDDKAALISACTFLKVPIITSGGAGGLTDPTAIRSEELTKVEDDELLFHVRKKLRQFYGFPQGLPHRKRVKPWKIQAVYSSEKPIQTLVEEAASQGFRSCDFSMGTSAMVTGSFGLAMGSFIVKSIALGTNFPPNVQLANATGSPRRGFYMAGRGDHGPLLERFIGSVDRSVDLSQERFHGSFATDLELRVHCGSLFAAPPLLVLAVVVSKIHSSAGLLSVLIRAALGFVLGSLFFHSLFVIFGVPVLEAAHKTFVLSMHLAVLAAVPLACTFGTDLGGWRRVVACNNPKTDGEVLAYLPSALAVVGTWFGAIPIPLDWDRPWQAWPITCTAGAIAGHALGCCAAFLLLILGSRTRKQKRT
;
A
#
# COMPACT_ATOMS: atom_id res chain seq x y z
N MET A 1 -54.65 21.25 -11.12
CA MET A 1 -53.38 21.13 -10.38
C MET A 1 -53.08 19.65 -10.31
N GLN A 2 -52.35 19.18 -11.32
CA GLN A 2 -51.82 17.82 -11.37
C GLN A 2 -50.55 17.88 -10.54
N GLU A 3 -50.55 17.23 -9.38
CA GLU A 3 -49.33 16.99 -8.62
C GLU A 3 -48.49 16.02 -9.45
N ASP A 4 -47.43 16.54 -10.07
CA ASP A 4 -46.39 15.73 -10.69
C ASP A 4 -45.73 14.89 -9.59
N PHE A 5 -46.19 13.66 -9.46
CA PHE A 5 -45.54 12.61 -8.68
C PHE A 5 -44.13 12.46 -9.22
N ILE A 6 -43.15 12.99 -8.48
CA ILE A 6 -41.73 12.72 -8.67
C ILE A 6 -41.57 11.20 -8.54
N ASP A 7 -41.31 10.54 -9.66
CA ASP A 7 -40.94 9.12 -9.70
C ASP A 7 -39.72 8.92 -8.79
N PRO A 8 -39.81 8.15 -7.68
CA PRO A 8 -38.68 7.91 -6.81
C PRO A 8 -37.60 7.19 -7.62
N ALA A 9 -36.53 7.94 -7.90
CA ALA A 9 -35.40 7.55 -8.73
C ALA A 9 -35.08 6.05 -8.63
N VAL A 10 -35.30 5.33 -9.73
CA VAL A 10 -34.69 4.02 -9.97
C VAL A 10 -33.18 4.20 -9.76
N GLU A 11 -32.69 3.63 -8.67
CA GLU A 11 -31.39 3.97 -8.08
C GLU A 11 -30.27 3.53 -9.03
N ARG A 12 -29.70 4.49 -9.76
CA ARG A 12 -28.69 4.22 -10.78
C ARG A 12 -27.31 4.00 -10.13
N PHE A 13 -26.81 2.77 -10.14
CA PHE A 13 -25.65 2.34 -9.37
C PHE A 13 -24.31 2.76 -10.03
N SER A 14 -23.86 4.00 -9.78
CA SER A 14 -22.49 4.43 -10.10
C SER A 14 -21.65 4.64 -8.82
N GLY A 15 -21.08 3.56 -8.29
CA GLY A 15 -20.16 3.59 -7.14
C GLY A 15 -18.71 4.01 -7.48
N ILE A 16 -18.43 4.29 -8.75
CA ILE A 16 -17.08 4.43 -9.31
C ILE A 16 -16.57 5.88 -9.15
N LYS A 17 -17.01 6.57 -8.10
CA LYS A 17 -16.72 7.99 -7.89
C LYS A 17 -15.29 8.24 -7.36
N ARG A 18 -14.58 7.20 -6.89
CA ARG A 18 -13.15 7.30 -6.50
C ARG A 18 -12.22 7.62 -7.68
N LEU A 19 -12.68 7.40 -8.91
CA LEU A 19 -11.99 7.84 -10.13
C LEU A 19 -11.60 9.31 -10.06
N TYR A 20 -12.54 10.20 -9.73
CA TYR A 20 -12.30 11.64 -9.78
C TYR A 20 -11.25 12.10 -8.78
N GLU A 21 -11.22 11.46 -7.61
CA GLU A 21 -10.17 11.68 -6.62
C GLU A 21 -8.80 11.25 -7.14
N SER A 22 -8.70 10.10 -7.82
CA SER A 22 -7.44 9.67 -8.44
C SER A 22 -6.99 10.62 -9.55
N CYS A 23 -7.91 11.12 -10.38
CA CYS A 23 -7.63 12.11 -11.42
C CYS A 23 -7.12 13.44 -10.84
N ALA A 24 -7.80 13.96 -9.82
CA ALA A 24 -7.43 15.20 -9.15
C ALA A 24 -6.03 15.11 -8.52
N ARG A 25 -5.77 14.02 -7.79
CA ARG A 25 -4.47 13.75 -7.16
C ARG A 25 -3.34 13.51 -8.17
N SER A 26 -3.69 13.15 -9.40
CA SER A 26 -2.73 12.94 -10.49
C SER A 26 -2.47 14.20 -11.32
N GLY A 27 -3.04 15.35 -10.94
CA GLY A 27 -2.81 16.63 -11.62
C GLY A 27 -3.55 16.77 -12.95
N ILE A 28 -4.65 16.04 -13.17
CA ILE A 28 -5.52 16.34 -14.32
C ILE A 28 -6.07 17.75 -14.16
N GLY A 29 -5.74 18.64 -15.10
CA GLY A 29 -6.00 20.08 -14.99
C GLY A 29 -7.42 20.51 -15.34
N LYS A 30 -8.21 19.68 -16.01
CA LYS A 30 -9.62 19.96 -16.33
C LYS A 30 -10.48 18.71 -16.19
N ILE A 31 -11.57 18.80 -15.44
CA ILE A 31 -12.51 17.70 -15.20
C ILE A 31 -13.94 18.21 -15.41
N THR A 32 -14.69 17.52 -16.27
CA THR A 32 -16.14 17.77 -16.43
C THR A 32 -16.91 16.59 -15.82
N LEU A 33 -17.80 16.90 -14.88
CA LEU A 33 -18.67 15.95 -14.20
C LEU A 33 -20.07 16.06 -14.79
N VAL A 34 -20.60 14.94 -15.31
CA VAL A 34 -21.96 14.88 -15.87
C VAL A 34 -22.79 13.94 -15.01
N ASP A 35 -23.65 14.49 -14.17
CA ASP A 35 -24.51 13.74 -13.26
C ASP A 35 -25.64 14.65 -12.75
N LEU A 36 -26.89 14.19 -12.81
CA LEU A 36 -28.05 14.92 -12.29
C LEU A 36 -28.48 14.41 -10.91
N ASP A 37 -27.96 13.28 -10.45
CA ASP A 37 -28.40 12.70 -9.18
C ASP A 37 -27.92 13.50 -7.96
N GLU A 38 -28.71 13.40 -6.89
CA GLU A 38 -28.35 13.86 -5.55
C GLU A 38 -27.77 12.72 -4.69
N VAL A 39 -26.98 13.10 -3.69
CA VAL A 39 -26.44 12.16 -2.69
C VAL A 39 -27.58 11.59 -1.85
N CYS A 40 -27.77 10.28 -1.89
CA CYS A 40 -28.75 9.58 -1.04
C CYS A 40 -28.08 8.85 0.13
N ILE A 41 -28.81 8.64 1.23
CA ILE A 41 -28.36 7.82 2.38
C ILE A 41 -27.96 6.41 1.95
N SER A 42 -28.72 5.82 1.01
CA SER A 42 -28.42 4.49 0.46
C SER A 42 -27.06 4.42 -0.26
N ASN A 43 -26.43 5.55 -0.58
CA ASN A 43 -25.15 5.61 -1.29
C ASN A 43 -23.92 5.52 -0.36
N ILE A 44 -24.09 5.73 0.95
CA ILE A 44 -23.02 5.78 1.96
C ILE A 44 -22.14 4.52 1.92
N ASN A 45 -22.72 3.36 1.61
CA ASN A 45 -22.00 2.09 1.57
C ASN A 45 -20.92 2.00 0.47
N ARG A 46 -20.94 2.88 -0.55
CA ARG A 46 -20.13 2.69 -1.77
C ARG A 46 -19.66 3.96 -2.48
N GLN A 47 -20.29 5.10 -2.24
CA GLN A 47 -19.95 6.34 -2.94
C GLN A 47 -19.13 7.26 -2.04
N LEU A 48 -17.97 7.66 -2.55
CA LEU A 48 -17.05 8.56 -1.86
C LEU A 48 -17.68 9.90 -1.44
N CYS A 49 -18.61 10.43 -2.24
CA CYS A 49 -19.29 11.69 -1.97
C CYS A 49 -20.48 11.56 -1.01
N ALA A 50 -20.81 10.35 -0.55
CA ALA A 50 -21.95 10.12 0.35
C ALA A 50 -21.50 10.11 1.81
N LEU A 51 -21.58 11.28 2.42
CA LEU A 51 -21.44 11.51 3.87
C LEU A 51 -22.76 12.03 4.43
N ASP A 52 -23.01 11.84 5.73
CA ASP A 52 -24.21 12.39 6.39
C ASP A 52 -24.37 13.90 6.14
N SER A 53 -23.26 14.64 6.11
CA SER A 53 -23.23 16.09 5.86
C SER A 53 -23.53 16.51 4.42
N THR A 54 -23.65 15.55 3.49
CA THR A 54 -23.77 15.81 2.05
C THR A 54 -25.04 15.25 1.42
N VAL A 55 -25.84 14.51 2.19
CA VAL A 55 -27.13 13.97 1.73
C VAL A 55 -28.04 15.09 1.23
N GLY A 56 -28.72 14.85 0.10
CA GLY A 56 -29.61 15.81 -0.56
C GLY A 56 -28.90 16.88 -1.40
N ARG A 57 -27.58 16.81 -1.56
CA ARG A 57 -26.82 17.72 -2.44
C ARG A 57 -26.53 17.06 -3.79
N PRO A 58 -26.44 17.83 -4.90
CA PRO A 58 -26.05 17.27 -6.20
C PRO A 58 -24.68 16.57 -6.14
N LYS A 59 -24.60 15.31 -6.59
CA LYS A 59 -23.37 14.50 -6.54
C LYS A 59 -22.21 15.18 -7.25
N ALA A 60 -22.47 15.74 -8.43
CA ALA A 60 -21.46 16.43 -9.23
C ALA A 60 -20.86 17.64 -8.48
N GLU A 61 -21.69 18.42 -7.77
CA GLU A 61 -21.22 19.59 -7.03
C GLU A 61 -20.43 19.21 -5.77
N VAL A 62 -20.85 18.18 -5.05
CA VAL A 62 -20.11 17.66 -3.89
C VAL A 62 -18.73 17.16 -4.34
N LEU A 63 -18.67 16.42 -5.44
CA LEU A 63 -17.41 15.96 -6.02
C LEU A 63 -16.55 17.13 -6.52
N ARG A 64 -17.15 18.15 -7.14
CA ARG A 64 -16.44 19.36 -7.55
C ARG A 64 -15.76 20.05 -6.38
N ALA A 65 -16.47 20.28 -5.28
CA ALA A 65 -15.90 20.88 -4.07
C ALA A 65 -14.72 20.04 -3.56
N ARG A 66 -14.88 18.71 -3.49
CA ARG A 66 -13.81 17.80 -3.09
C ARG A 66 -12.59 17.84 -4.02
N ILE A 67 -12.78 17.91 -5.33
CA ILE A 67 -11.68 18.00 -6.30
C ILE A 67 -10.90 19.31 -6.10
N LEU A 68 -11.60 20.41 -5.89
CA LEU A 68 -10.97 21.72 -5.67
C LEU A 68 -10.23 21.79 -4.32
N ASP A 69 -10.70 21.09 -3.30
CA ASP A 69 -9.96 20.92 -2.04
C ASP A 69 -8.66 20.12 -2.23
N ILE A 70 -8.63 19.19 -3.19
CA ILE A 70 -7.43 18.38 -3.52
C ILE A 70 -6.46 19.16 -4.41
N ASN A 71 -6.99 19.79 -5.46
CA ASN A 71 -6.22 20.53 -6.45
C ASN A 71 -6.96 21.85 -6.79
N PRO A 72 -6.62 22.95 -6.09
CA PRO A 72 -7.26 24.25 -6.30
C PRO A 72 -7.09 24.82 -7.71
N GLU A 73 -6.07 24.38 -8.45
CA GLU A 73 -5.79 24.82 -9.82
C GLU A 73 -6.59 24.03 -10.88
N CYS A 74 -7.28 22.96 -10.48
CA CYS A 74 -8.08 22.15 -11.40
C CYS A 74 -9.32 22.92 -11.88
N ASN A 75 -9.51 23.01 -13.19
CA ASN A 75 -10.74 23.54 -13.77
C ASN A 75 -11.85 22.47 -13.73
N VAL A 76 -12.81 22.63 -12.83
CA VAL A 76 -13.91 21.67 -12.66
C VAL A 76 -15.26 22.28 -13.06
N SER A 77 -15.92 21.66 -14.04
CA SER A 77 -17.26 22.02 -14.50
C SER A 77 -18.27 20.91 -14.20
N CYS A 78 -19.49 21.27 -13.77
CA CYS A 78 -20.58 20.33 -13.58
C CYS A 78 -21.65 20.53 -14.66
N VAL A 79 -22.09 19.45 -15.29
CA VAL A 79 -23.25 19.41 -16.17
C VAL A 79 -24.31 18.58 -15.46
N LEU A 80 -25.29 19.26 -14.87
CA LEU A 80 -26.36 18.63 -14.11
C LEU A 80 -27.44 18.12 -15.06
N GLN A 81 -27.13 17.06 -15.80
CA GLN A 81 -28.03 16.42 -16.76
C GLN A 81 -27.76 14.91 -16.82
N PHE A 82 -28.77 14.12 -17.15
CA PHE A 82 -28.55 12.74 -17.58
C PHE A 82 -28.00 12.73 -18.99
N LEU A 83 -26.95 11.94 -19.20
CA LEU A 83 -26.52 11.60 -20.55
C LEU A 83 -27.53 10.63 -21.17
N ARG A 84 -28.06 11.02 -22.33
CA ARG A 84 -28.99 10.28 -23.16
C ARG A 84 -28.48 10.26 -24.59
N ARG A 85 -29.15 9.50 -25.46
CA ARG A 85 -28.76 9.43 -26.88
C ARG A 85 -28.85 10.80 -27.56
N GLU A 86 -29.84 11.60 -27.19
CA GLU A 86 -30.20 12.86 -27.84
C GLU A 86 -29.19 13.97 -27.52
N ASN A 87 -28.60 13.97 -26.32
CA ASN A 87 -27.67 15.00 -25.86
C ASN A 87 -26.20 14.53 -25.77
N ALA A 88 -25.89 13.25 -26.00
CA ALA A 88 -24.52 12.74 -25.91
C ALA A 88 -23.54 13.53 -26.81
N LEU A 89 -23.94 13.90 -28.03
CA LEU A 89 -23.09 14.67 -28.93
C LEU A 89 -22.94 16.14 -28.50
N SER A 90 -23.97 16.78 -27.94
CA SER A 90 -23.87 18.17 -27.46
C SER A 90 -22.93 18.27 -26.26
N ILE A 91 -23.09 17.33 -25.31
CA ILE A 91 -22.24 17.19 -24.12
C ILE A 91 -20.78 17.03 -24.56
N LEU A 92 -20.50 16.06 -25.46
CA LEU A 92 -19.12 15.78 -25.90
C LEU A 92 -18.49 16.92 -26.73
N SER A 93 -19.31 17.77 -27.35
CA SER A 93 -18.85 18.93 -28.11
C SER A 93 -18.65 20.18 -27.24
N GLY A 94 -19.03 20.12 -25.95
CA GLY A 94 -18.94 21.23 -25.01
C GLY A 94 -19.94 22.36 -25.30
N MET A 95 -21.10 22.04 -25.91
CA MET A 95 -22.11 22.98 -26.37
C MET A 95 -23.32 23.11 -25.42
N ASP A 96 -23.28 22.54 -24.23
CA ASP A 96 -24.42 22.61 -23.32
C ASP A 96 -24.58 24.01 -22.73
N GLY A 97 -25.61 24.73 -23.18
CA GLY A 97 -26.01 26.05 -22.69
C GLY A 97 -26.47 27.05 -23.75
N ASP A 98 -26.28 26.78 -25.05
CA ASP A 98 -26.63 27.73 -26.12
C ASP A 98 -27.64 27.08 -27.10
N GLU A 99 -28.93 27.38 -26.90
CA GLU A 99 -29.99 27.02 -27.84
C GLU A 99 -29.79 27.80 -29.16
N GLY A 100 -29.18 27.18 -30.17
CA GLY A 100 -29.18 27.74 -31.53
C GLY A 100 -27.96 27.51 -32.41
N ILE A 101 -26.94 26.77 -31.98
CA ILE A 101 -25.77 26.51 -32.82
C ILE A 101 -25.90 25.14 -33.49
N GLU A 102 -25.97 25.13 -34.83
CA GLU A 102 -25.92 23.90 -35.61
C GLU A 102 -24.65 23.08 -35.31
N PRO A 103 -24.73 21.73 -35.31
CA PRO A 103 -23.60 20.84 -35.06
C PRO A 103 -22.64 20.83 -36.26
N GLN A 104 -21.92 21.92 -36.48
CA GLN A 104 -20.86 22.03 -37.49
C GLN A 104 -19.46 21.77 -36.91
N ARG A 105 -19.34 21.60 -35.58
CA ARG A 105 -18.10 21.15 -34.94
C ARG A 105 -18.09 19.64 -34.81
N THR A 106 -17.43 18.96 -35.74
CA THR A 106 -17.08 17.53 -35.67
C THR A 106 -15.94 17.22 -34.68
N ASN A 107 -15.61 18.15 -33.77
CA ASN A 107 -14.44 18.01 -32.89
C ASN A 107 -14.89 17.90 -31.43
N CYS A 108 -14.51 16.79 -30.78
CA CYS A 108 -14.72 16.62 -29.35
C CYS A 108 -13.83 17.57 -28.55
N SER A 109 -14.35 18.11 -27.44
CA SER A 109 -13.60 19.03 -26.58
C SER A 109 -12.76 18.33 -25.50
N PHE A 110 -12.82 16.99 -25.44
CA PHE A 110 -12.21 16.17 -24.40
C PHE A 110 -11.07 15.33 -24.93
N ASP A 111 -9.98 15.24 -24.17
CA ASP A 111 -8.87 14.32 -24.46
C ASP A 111 -9.22 12.86 -24.15
N PHE A 112 -10.13 12.66 -23.19
CA PHE A 112 -10.54 11.34 -22.72
C PHE A 112 -11.96 11.39 -22.15
N VAL A 113 -12.74 10.34 -22.40
CA VAL A 113 -14.08 10.17 -21.83
C VAL A 113 -14.09 8.96 -20.90
N VAL A 114 -14.76 9.12 -19.76
CA VAL A 114 -14.90 8.06 -18.78
C VAL A 114 -16.36 7.74 -18.56
N ASP A 115 -16.71 6.49 -18.80
CA ASP A 115 -18.06 6.00 -18.72
C ASP A 115 -18.26 5.12 -17.48
N ALA A 116 -18.91 5.72 -16.48
CA ALA A 116 -19.36 5.07 -15.25
C ALA A 116 -20.91 5.02 -15.15
N ILE A 117 -21.59 4.99 -16.31
CA ILE A 117 -23.05 4.86 -16.42
C ILE A 117 -23.46 3.41 -16.20
N ASP A 118 -24.59 3.18 -15.58
CA ASP A 118 -25.15 1.87 -15.28
C ASP A 118 -26.29 1.46 -16.25
N SER A 119 -27.01 2.42 -16.81
CA SER A 119 -28.00 2.24 -17.87
C SER A 119 -27.34 1.72 -19.16
N VAL A 120 -27.72 0.52 -19.61
CA VAL A 120 -27.24 -0.10 -20.86
C VAL A 120 -27.40 0.84 -22.06
N ASP A 121 -28.50 1.58 -22.11
CA ASP A 121 -28.91 2.40 -23.25
C ASP A 121 -28.06 3.66 -23.38
N ASP A 122 -27.95 4.38 -22.26
CA ASP A 122 -27.19 5.62 -22.15
C ASP A 122 -25.68 5.32 -22.31
N LYS A 123 -25.23 4.19 -21.76
CA LYS A 123 -23.86 3.68 -21.90
C LYS A 123 -23.50 3.35 -23.35
N ALA A 124 -24.36 2.62 -24.06
CA ALA A 124 -24.15 2.31 -25.47
C ALA A 124 -24.19 3.59 -26.34
N ALA A 125 -25.06 4.55 -26.01
CA ALA A 125 -25.11 5.84 -26.70
C ALA A 125 -23.79 6.62 -26.54
N LEU A 126 -23.26 6.72 -25.32
CA LEU A 126 -21.98 7.39 -25.03
C LEU A 126 -20.83 6.75 -25.79
N ILE A 127 -20.70 5.42 -25.73
CA ILE A 127 -19.65 4.67 -26.44
C ILE A 127 -19.74 4.92 -27.95
N SER A 128 -20.95 4.88 -28.51
CA SER A 128 -21.16 5.16 -29.93
C SER A 128 -20.77 6.59 -30.31
N ALA A 129 -21.20 7.57 -29.51
CA ALA A 129 -20.87 8.98 -29.74
C ALA A 129 -19.36 9.23 -29.67
N CYS A 130 -18.68 8.64 -28.69
CA CYS A 130 -17.22 8.74 -28.56
C CYS A 130 -16.49 8.11 -29.76
N THR A 131 -16.97 6.94 -30.21
CA THR A 131 -16.42 6.26 -31.39
C THR A 131 -16.60 7.08 -32.66
N PHE A 132 -17.78 7.70 -32.82
CA PHE A 132 -18.08 8.59 -33.95
C PHE A 132 -17.16 9.82 -33.97
N LEU A 133 -17.00 10.48 -32.81
CA LEU A 133 -16.13 11.64 -32.64
C LEU A 133 -14.64 11.30 -32.55
N LYS A 134 -14.30 10.01 -32.53
CA LYS A 134 -12.92 9.48 -32.38
C LYS A 134 -12.23 9.97 -31.09
N VAL A 135 -13.00 10.19 -30.03
CA VAL A 135 -12.46 10.50 -28.70
C VAL A 135 -12.21 9.19 -27.94
N PRO A 136 -11.07 9.03 -27.25
CA PRO A 136 -10.79 7.85 -26.44
C PRO A 136 -11.79 7.70 -25.31
N ILE A 137 -12.25 6.47 -25.07
CA ILE A 137 -13.19 6.15 -23.99
C ILE A 137 -12.74 4.90 -23.22
N ILE A 138 -12.90 4.97 -21.90
CA ILE A 138 -12.86 3.82 -20.99
C ILE A 138 -14.23 3.65 -20.33
N THR A 139 -14.72 2.42 -20.31
CA THR A 139 -16.02 2.07 -19.74
C THR A 139 -15.89 1.14 -18.53
N SER A 140 -16.81 1.24 -17.59
CA SER A 140 -16.91 0.31 -16.46
C SER A 140 -17.97 -0.77 -16.69
N GLY A 141 -17.71 -1.96 -16.16
CA GLY A 141 -18.68 -3.03 -16.00
C GLY A 141 -19.58 -2.87 -14.78
N GLY A 142 -20.37 -3.91 -14.52
CA GLY A 142 -21.23 -3.98 -13.35
C GLY A 142 -20.42 -4.27 -12.09
N ALA A 143 -20.58 -3.44 -11.06
CA ALA A 143 -19.89 -3.61 -9.77
C ALA A 143 -20.81 -4.10 -8.63
N GLY A 144 -22.06 -4.46 -8.96
CA GLY A 144 -23.03 -5.02 -8.03
C GLY A 144 -22.81 -6.52 -7.80
N GLY A 145 -23.06 -6.98 -6.58
CA GLY A 145 -22.93 -8.38 -6.19
C GLY A 145 -21.48 -8.88 -6.05
N LEU A 146 -20.51 -7.97 -6.11
CA LEU A 146 -19.09 -8.32 -6.08
C LEU A 146 -18.45 -8.03 -4.72
N THR A 147 -17.50 -8.87 -4.33
CA THR A 147 -16.80 -8.79 -3.04
C THR A 147 -15.28 -8.79 -3.15
N ASP A 148 -14.71 -9.35 -4.21
CA ASP A 148 -13.27 -9.50 -4.38
C ASP A 148 -12.67 -8.42 -5.30
N PRO A 149 -12.01 -7.38 -4.76
CA PRO A 149 -11.38 -6.36 -5.57
C PRO A 149 -10.16 -6.89 -6.38
N THR A 150 -9.59 -8.04 -6.02
CA THR A 150 -8.43 -8.61 -6.71
C THR A 150 -8.80 -9.29 -8.04
N ALA A 151 -10.09 -9.60 -8.22
CA ALA A 151 -10.65 -10.13 -9.46
C ALA A 151 -10.89 -9.07 -10.53
N ILE A 152 -10.63 -7.79 -10.25
CA ILE A 152 -10.77 -6.70 -11.23
C ILE A 152 -9.75 -6.86 -12.36
N ARG A 153 -10.22 -6.68 -13.59
CA ARG A 153 -9.47 -6.76 -14.83
C ARG A 153 -9.73 -5.53 -15.69
N SER A 154 -8.80 -5.25 -16.58
CA SER A 154 -8.91 -4.18 -17.57
C SER A 154 -8.56 -4.76 -18.93
N GLU A 155 -9.56 -4.93 -19.78
CA GLU A 155 -9.41 -5.52 -21.11
C GLU A 155 -10.14 -4.73 -22.19
N GLU A 156 -9.92 -5.11 -23.45
CA GLU A 156 -10.67 -4.56 -24.56
C GLU A 156 -12.12 -5.08 -24.51
N LEU A 157 -13.11 -4.20 -24.71
CA LEU A 157 -14.53 -4.45 -24.48
C LEU A 157 -15.04 -5.73 -25.14
N THR A 158 -14.53 -6.11 -26.32
CA THR A 158 -14.96 -7.33 -27.02
C THR A 158 -14.48 -8.64 -26.37
N LYS A 159 -13.48 -8.56 -25.48
CA LYS A 159 -12.93 -9.70 -24.73
C LYS A 159 -13.52 -9.86 -23.34
N VAL A 160 -14.27 -8.88 -22.85
CA VAL A 160 -14.87 -8.95 -21.52
C VAL A 160 -15.85 -10.13 -21.44
N GLU A 161 -15.55 -11.03 -20.51
CA GLU A 161 -16.34 -12.21 -20.15
C GLU A 161 -17.01 -11.99 -18.79
N ASP A 162 -18.06 -12.76 -18.50
CA ASP A 162 -18.73 -12.81 -17.18
C ASP A 162 -19.26 -11.47 -16.60
N ASP A 163 -19.51 -10.47 -17.45
CA ASP A 163 -20.14 -9.19 -17.08
C ASP A 163 -21.46 -8.98 -17.85
N GLU A 164 -22.58 -8.99 -17.13
CA GLU A 164 -23.93 -8.91 -17.72
C GLU A 164 -24.23 -7.52 -18.31
N LEU A 165 -23.79 -6.44 -17.64
CA LEU A 165 -23.99 -5.07 -18.12
C LEU A 165 -23.29 -4.88 -19.47
N LEU A 166 -22.00 -5.22 -19.53
CA LEU A 166 -21.20 -5.07 -20.73
C LEU A 166 -21.61 -6.06 -21.82
N PHE A 167 -22.13 -7.23 -21.47
CA PHE A 167 -22.74 -8.14 -22.45
C PHE A 167 -23.92 -7.48 -23.17
N HIS A 168 -24.85 -6.87 -22.43
CA HIS A 168 -26.01 -6.19 -22.99
C HIS A 168 -25.62 -4.93 -23.77
N VAL A 169 -24.64 -4.17 -23.29
CA VAL A 169 -24.06 -3.02 -24.00
C VAL A 169 -23.47 -3.44 -25.35
N ARG A 170 -22.66 -4.51 -25.40
CA ARG A 170 -22.13 -5.05 -26.66
C ARG A 170 -23.23 -5.50 -27.61
N LYS A 171 -24.28 -6.14 -27.11
CA LYS A 171 -25.44 -6.54 -27.91
C LYS A 171 -26.11 -5.32 -28.54
N LYS A 172 -26.34 -4.26 -27.73
CA LYS A 172 -26.98 -3.02 -28.19
C LYS A 172 -26.12 -2.26 -29.19
N LEU A 173 -24.80 -2.17 -28.98
CA LEU A 173 -23.84 -1.56 -29.92
C LEU A 173 -23.87 -2.22 -31.30
N ARG A 174 -23.96 -3.56 -31.36
CA ARG A 174 -24.08 -4.30 -32.63
C ARG A 174 -25.43 -4.10 -33.31
N GLN A 175 -26.51 -4.07 -32.52
CA GLN A 175 -27.87 -4.01 -33.04
C GLN A 175 -28.23 -2.62 -33.59
N PHE A 176 -27.83 -1.55 -32.88
CA PHE A 176 -28.34 -0.21 -33.14
C PHE A 176 -27.28 0.82 -33.56
N TYR A 177 -25.99 0.55 -33.32
CA TYR A 177 -24.91 1.52 -33.55
C TYR A 177 -23.85 1.03 -34.55
N GLY A 178 -24.14 -0.04 -35.29
CA GLY A 178 -23.29 -0.51 -36.40
C GLY A 178 -21.95 -1.13 -36.00
N PHE A 179 -21.77 -1.52 -34.72
CA PHE A 179 -20.54 -2.17 -34.30
C PHE A 179 -20.41 -3.58 -34.91
N PRO A 180 -19.18 -4.02 -35.29
CA PRO A 180 -18.99 -5.30 -35.95
C PRO A 180 -19.56 -6.48 -35.17
N GLN A 181 -20.35 -7.31 -35.85
CA GLN A 181 -20.80 -8.59 -35.31
C GLN A 181 -19.62 -9.58 -35.26
N GLY A 182 -19.56 -10.40 -34.22
CA GLY A 182 -18.64 -11.53 -34.19
C GLY A 182 -19.07 -12.53 -35.28
N LEU A 183 -18.18 -12.80 -36.24
CA LEU A 183 -18.47 -13.78 -37.29
C LEU A 183 -18.52 -15.19 -36.67
N PRO A 184 -19.55 -16.02 -36.94
CA PRO A 184 -19.70 -17.36 -36.35
C PRO A 184 -18.49 -18.28 -36.54
N HIS A 185 -17.72 -18.08 -37.61
CA HIS A 185 -16.56 -18.91 -37.95
C HIS A 185 -15.19 -18.33 -37.56
N ARG A 186 -15.10 -17.08 -37.07
CA ARG A 186 -13.83 -16.53 -36.60
C ARG A 186 -13.73 -16.68 -35.08
N LYS A 187 -12.71 -17.41 -34.62
CA LYS A 187 -12.34 -17.51 -33.20
C LYS A 187 -11.99 -16.16 -32.54
N ARG A 188 -11.82 -15.07 -33.29
CA ARG A 188 -11.46 -13.74 -32.76
C ARG A 188 -12.27 -12.63 -33.43
N VAL A 189 -13.02 -11.89 -32.60
CA VAL A 189 -13.66 -10.63 -32.96
C VAL A 189 -12.59 -9.55 -33.14
N LYS A 190 -12.75 -8.67 -34.14
CA LYS A 190 -11.84 -7.52 -34.29
C LYS A 190 -12.06 -6.57 -33.11
N PRO A 191 -11.00 -6.13 -32.41
CA PRO A 191 -11.14 -5.25 -31.26
C PRO A 191 -11.81 -3.95 -31.69
N TRP A 192 -12.75 -3.48 -30.88
CA TRP A 192 -13.44 -2.21 -31.05
C TRP A 192 -12.61 -1.02 -30.58
N LYS A 193 -11.48 -1.28 -29.91
CA LYS A 193 -10.60 -0.27 -29.36
C LYS A 193 -11.35 0.55 -28.29
N ILE A 194 -12.00 -0.15 -27.38
CA ILE A 194 -12.63 0.43 -26.21
C ILE A 194 -12.11 -0.34 -25.00
N GLN A 195 -11.52 0.37 -24.04
CA GLN A 195 -11.06 -0.26 -22.81
C GLN A 195 -12.23 -0.41 -21.84
N ALA A 196 -12.33 -1.55 -21.17
CA ALA A 196 -13.35 -1.84 -20.19
C ALA A 196 -12.73 -2.39 -18.89
N VAL A 197 -13.14 -1.84 -17.75
CA VAL A 197 -12.81 -2.35 -16.42
C VAL A 197 -13.97 -3.16 -15.91
N TYR A 198 -13.75 -4.42 -15.56
CA TYR A 198 -14.77 -5.37 -15.10
C TYR A 198 -14.15 -6.32 -14.05
N SER A 199 -14.95 -7.22 -13.48
CA SER A 199 -14.45 -8.27 -12.58
C SER A 199 -14.65 -9.65 -13.19
N SER A 200 -13.69 -10.55 -13.02
CA SER A 200 -13.87 -11.97 -13.34
C SER A 200 -14.63 -12.75 -12.25
N GLU A 201 -14.95 -12.10 -11.12
CA GLU A 201 -15.80 -12.66 -10.07
C GLU A 201 -17.26 -12.73 -10.56
N LYS A 202 -17.94 -13.85 -10.27
CA LYS A 202 -19.38 -13.98 -10.56
C LYS A 202 -20.18 -13.20 -9.51
N PRO A 203 -21.12 -12.34 -9.92
CA PRO A 203 -21.97 -11.61 -8.99
C PRO A 203 -22.79 -12.53 -8.08
N ILE A 204 -22.78 -12.24 -6.79
CA ILE A 204 -23.65 -12.85 -5.79
C ILE A 204 -25.00 -12.16 -5.88
N GLN A 205 -26.04 -12.92 -6.24
CA GLN A 205 -27.42 -12.45 -6.18
C GLN A 205 -27.99 -12.74 -4.79
N THR A 206 -28.46 -11.68 -4.12
CA THR A 206 -29.26 -11.83 -2.90
C THR A 206 -30.69 -12.15 -3.30
N LEU A 207 -31.19 -13.32 -2.91
CA LEU A 207 -32.62 -13.60 -2.92
C LEU A 207 -33.24 -12.83 -1.75
N VAL A 208 -33.93 -11.72 -2.03
CA VAL A 208 -34.81 -11.11 -1.04
C VAL A 208 -36.12 -11.89 -1.10
N GLU A 209 -36.37 -12.74 -0.10
CA GLU A 209 -37.68 -13.37 0.06
C GLU A 209 -38.74 -12.27 0.32
N GLU A 210 -39.84 -12.39 -0.41
CA GLU A 210 -40.99 -11.50 -0.54
C GLU A 210 -41.37 -10.69 0.73
N ALA A 211 -41.19 -9.37 0.68
CA ALA A 211 -42.07 -8.43 1.38
C ALA A 211 -43.22 -8.04 0.43
N ALA A 212 -44.12 -8.98 0.19
CA ALA A 212 -45.34 -8.77 -0.58
C ALA A 212 -46.34 -7.91 0.21
N SER A 213 -46.23 -6.59 0.10
CA SER A 213 -47.41 -5.70 0.18
C SER A 213 -47.10 -4.31 -0.38
N GLN A 214 -47.86 -3.96 -1.43
CA GLN A 214 -47.99 -2.63 -2.06
C GLN A 214 -46.96 -2.28 -3.15
N GLY A 215 -47.28 -2.70 -4.38
CA GLY A 215 -47.40 -1.73 -5.46
C GLY A 215 -46.15 -1.23 -6.18
N PHE A 216 -44.99 -1.90 -6.09
CA PHE A 216 -43.82 -1.55 -6.88
C PHE A 216 -43.40 -2.74 -7.76
N ARG A 217 -43.53 -2.63 -9.10
CA ARG A 217 -43.12 -3.67 -10.05
C ARG A 217 -41.87 -3.26 -10.83
N SER A 218 -41.03 -4.28 -11.05
CA SER A 218 -39.92 -4.41 -12.00
C SER A 218 -38.51 -4.06 -11.50
N CYS A 219 -38.08 -4.62 -10.36
CA CYS A 219 -36.66 -4.83 -10.00
C CYS A 219 -36.54 -6.00 -9.01
N ASP A 220 -36.81 -7.24 -9.45
CA ASP A 220 -36.83 -8.45 -8.59
C ASP A 220 -35.43 -8.96 -8.15
N PHE A 221 -34.37 -8.17 -8.30
CA PHE A 221 -33.02 -8.53 -7.85
C PHE A 221 -32.24 -7.27 -7.42
N SER A 222 -32.18 -6.98 -6.11
CA SER A 222 -31.26 -5.94 -5.60
C SER A 222 -29.94 -6.61 -5.20
N MET A 223 -28.89 -6.29 -5.96
CA MET A 223 -27.53 -6.74 -5.66
C MET A 223 -26.88 -5.75 -4.68
N GLY A 224 -26.31 -6.28 -3.60
CA GLY A 224 -25.48 -5.50 -2.69
C GLY A 224 -24.23 -4.94 -3.39
N THR A 225 -23.57 -3.97 -2.77
CA THR A 225 -22.35 -3.35 -3.32
C THR A 225 -21.32 -3.11 -2.22
N SER A 226 -20.04 -3.26 -2.58
CA SER A 226 -18.90 -3.06 -1.68
C SER A 226 -18.07 -1.85 -2.11
N ALA A 227 -17.82 -0.92 -1.19
CA ALA A 227 -16.92 0.22 -1.41
C ALA A 227 -15.51 -0.20 -1.84
N MET A 228 -15.06 -1.39 -1.45
CA MET A 228 -13.74 -1.90 -1.82
C MET A 228 -13.69 -2.25 -3.30
N VAL A 229 -14.76 -2.84 -3.84
CA VAL A 229 -14.86 -3.18 -5.26
C VAL A 229 -15.14 -1.94 -6.10
N THR A 230 -16.21 -1.19 -5.81
CA THR A 230 -16.56 0.00 -6.60
C THR A 230 -15.46 1.06 -6.58
N GLY A 231 -14.78 1.21 -5.44
CA GLY A 231 -13.61 2.06 -5.30
C GLY A 231 -12.44 1.61 -6.15
N SER A 232 -12.16 0.30 -6.19
CA SER A 232 -11.06 -0.28 -6.97
C SER A 232 -11.31 -0.21 -8.48
N PHE A 233 -12.56 -0.36 -8.94
CA PHE A 233 -12.94 -0.05 -10.33
C PHE A 233 -12.53 1.38 -10.70
N GLY A 234 -12.86 2.35 -9.85
CA GLY A 234 -12.53 3.76 -10.09
C GLY A 234 -11.02 4.01 -10.14
N LEU A 235 -10.26 3.39 -9.24
CA LEU A 235 -8.80 3.48 -9.23
C LEU A 235 -8.16 2.82 -10.46
N ALA A 236 -8.66 1.66 -10.89
CA ALA A 236 -8.18 0.99 -12.09
C ALA A 236 -8.42 1.82 -13.36
N MET A 237 -9.59 2.47 -13.45
CA MET A 237 -9.89 3.40 -14.55
C MET A 237 -8.98 4.63 -14.50
N GLY A 238 -8.79 5.24 -13.32
CA GLY A 238 -7.90 6.38 -13.12
C GLY A 238 -6.46 6.08 -13.54
N SER A 239 -5.93 4.92 -13.12
CA SER A 239 -4.61 4.45 -13.52
C SER A 239 -4.47 4.35 -15.04
N PHE A 240 -5.46 3.78 -15.72
CA PHE A 240 -5.46 3.66 -17.17
C PHE A 240 -5.45 5.03 -17.87
N ILE A 241 -6.27 5.98 -17.41
CA ILE A 241 -6.39 7.32 -18.00
C ILE A 241 -5.07 8.08 -17.84
N VAL A 242 -4.52 8.12 -16.63
CA VAL A 242 -3.25 8.82 -16.35
C VAL A 242 -2.13 8.23 -17.20
N LYS A 243 -2.06 6.90 -17.30
CA LYS A 243 -1.07 6.22 -18.14
C LYS A 243 -1.27 6.52 -19.64
N SER A 244 -2.51 6.58 -20.10
CA SER A 244 -2.85 6.89 -21.50
C SER A 244 -2.42 8.31 -21.87
N ILE A 245 -2.73 9.29 -21.02
CA ILE A 245 -2.35 10.69 -21.19
C ILE A 245 -0.83 10.83 -21.13
N ALA A 246 -0.17 10.26 -20.12
CA ALA A 246 1.28 10.38 -19.93
C ALA A 246 2.10 9.78 -21.07
N LEU A 247 1.60 8.71 -21.70
CA LEU A 247 2.27 8.04 -22.83
C LEU A 247 1.80 8.55 -24.20
N GLY A 248 0.81 9.46 -24.26
CA GLY A 248 0.22 9.92 -25.52
C GLY A 248 -0.42 8.80 -26.35
N THR A 249 -0.97 7.77 -25.70
CA THR A 249 -1.59 6.61 -26.37
C THR A 249 -2.95 6.27 -25.77
N ASN A 250 -3.89 5.88 -26.62
CA ASN A 250 -5.23 5.47 -26.20
C ASN A 250 -5.28 4.02 -25.69
N PHE A 251 -4.20 3.25 -25.91
CA PHE A 251 -4.05 1.87 -25.47
C PHE A 251 -2.65 1.67 -24.88
N PRO A 252 -2.43 2.10 -23.63
CA PRO A 252 -1.16 1.85 -22.97
C PRO A 252 -0.96 0.32 -22.85
N PRO A 253 0.24 -0.21 -23.15
CA PRO A 253 0.50 -1.63 -22.99
C PRO A 253 0.31 -2.04 -21.53
N ASN A 254 -0.23 -3.25 -21.30
CA ASN A 254 -0.11 -3.90 -20.00
C ASN A 254 1.39 -4.12 -19.77
N VAL A 255 1.99 -3.24 -18.96
CA VAL A 255 3.37 -3.45 -18.51
C VAL A 255 3.25 -4.57 -17.48
N GLN A 256 3.34 -5.82 -17.95
CA GLN A 256 3.96 -6.81 -17.10
C GLN A 256 5.34 -6.24 -16.82
N LEU A 257 5.64 -5.95 -15.55
CA LEU A 257 7.03 -5.84 -15.11
C LEU A 257 7.67 -7.15 -15.55
N ALA A 258 8.32 -7.14 -16.71
CA ALA A 258 9.05 -8.28 -17.19
C ALA A 258 10.01 -8.64 -16.06
N ASN A 259 9.91 -9.87 -15.55
CA ASN A 259 10.80 -10.42 -14.54
C ASN A 259 12.22 -9.92 -14.81
N ALA A 260 12.70 -9.02 -13.95
CA ALA A 260 14.03 -8.44 -14.03
C ALA A 260 15.06 -9.50 -13.60
N THR A 261 15.26 -10.51 -14.44
CA THR A 261 16.33 -11.51 -14.31
C THR A 261 17.37 -11.39 -15.43
N GLY A 262 17.32 -10.31 -16.21
CA GLY A 262 18.33 -9.98 -17.22
C GLY A 262 19.06 -8.69 -16.85
N SER A 263 20.39 -8.77 -16.77
CA SER A 263 21.33 -7.64 -16.69
C SER A 263 20.86 -6.39 -17.46
N PRO A 264 21.11 -5.16 -16.97
CA PRO A 264 20.62 -3.94 -17.58
C PRO A 264 21.24 -3.74 -18.96
N ARG A 265 20.52 -4.13 -20.02
CA ARG A 265 20.87 -3.68 -21.37
C ARG A 265 20.34 -2.28 -21.56
N ARG A 266 21.27 -1.34 -21.65
CA ARG A 266 21.05 0.04 -22.12
C ARG A 266 20.15 0.03 -23.36
N GLY A 267 19.14 0.89 -23.35
CA GLY A 267 18.49 1.40 -24.56
C GLY A 267 17.01 1.09 -24.66
N PHE A 268 16.18 2.01 -24.14
CA PHE A 268 14.99 2.50 -24.83
C PHE A 268 14.65 3.90 -24.28
N TYR A 269 15.57 4.85 -24.49
CA TYR A 269 15.27 6.27 -24.52
C TYR A 269 15.22 6.66 -26.00
N MET A 270 14.04 7.02 -26.50
CA MET A 270 13.92 7.73 -27.77
C MET A 270 13.25 9.06 -27.50
N ALA A 271 14.08 10.09 -27.52
CA ALA A 271 13.67 11.48 -27.65
C ALA A 271 13.01 11.66 -29.03
N GLY A 272 11.76 12.15 -29.03
CA GLY A 272 11.07 12.68 -30.19
C GLY A 272 10.64 14.11 -29.87
N ARG A 273 11.07 15.06 -30.70
CA ARG A 273 10.95 16.52 -30.50
C ARG A 273 9.50 16.98 -30.30
N GLY A 274 9.29 17.69 -29.20
CA GLY A 274 8.09 18.43 -28.82
C GLY A 274 8.23 18.73 -27.33
N ASP A 275 8.09 19.98 -26.93
CA ASP A 275 8.54 20.55 -25.63
C ASP A 275 7.68 20.11 -24.41
N HIS A 276 7.52 18.80 -24.25
CA HIS A 276 6.78 18.14 -23.17
C HIS A 276 7.67 17.03 -22.57
N GLY A 277 8.62 17.42 -21.73
CA GLY A 277 9.31 16.48 -20.83
C GLY A 277 8.30 15.70 -19.97
N PRO A 278 8.60 14.44 -19.58
CA PRO A 278 7.59 13.42 -19.44
C PRO A 278 6.76 13.62 -18.19
N LEU A 279 5.45 13.82 -18.38
CA LEU A 279 4.43 13.80 -17.33
C LEU A 279 4.55 12.57 -16.40
N LEU A 280 5.11 11.46 -16.89
CA LEU A 280 5.36 10.26 -16.09
C LEU A 280 6.50 10.42 -15.06
N GLU A 281 7.59 11.11 -15.41
CA GLU A 281 8.67 11.44 -14.45
C GLU A 281 8.23 12.54 -13.48
N ARG A 282 7.37 13.46 -13.92
CA ARG A 282 6.70 14.41 -13.01
C ARG A 282 5.66 13.73 -12.13
N PHE A 283 4.95 12.71 -12.59
CA PHE A 283 3.97 11.96 -11.81
C PHE A 283 4.67 11.08 -10.76
N ILE A 284 5.67 10.29 -11.16
CA ILE A 284 6.50 9.51 -10.22
C ILE A 284 7.26 10.46 -9.29
N GLY A 285 7.83 11.55 -9.81
CA GLY A 285 8.59 12.55 -9.04
C GLY A 285 7.75 13.55 -8.22
N SER A 286 6.45 13.72 -8.49
CA SER A 286 5.53 14.52 -7.66
C SER A 286 4.82 13.64 -6.64
N VAL A 287 4.60 12.35 -6.91
CA VAL A 287 4.28 11.37 -5.88
C VAL A 287 5.43 11.29 -4.89
N ASP A 288 6.69 11.20 -5.33
CA ASP A 288 7.87 11.30 -4.43
C ASP A 288 7.84 12.60 -3.59
N ARG A 289 7.66 13.77 -4.22
CA ARG A 289 7.72 15.06 -3.49
C ARG A 289 6.52 15.38 -2.60
N SER A 290 5.31 14.92 -2.92
CA SER A 290 4.11 15.20 -2.12
C SER A 290 3.83 14.13 -1.06
N VAL A 291 4.30 12.90 -1.29
CA VAL A 291 4.39 11.85 -0.27
C VAL A 291 5.52 12.19 0.70
N ASP A 292 6.68 12.69 0.24
CA ASP A 292 7.75 13.17 1.14
C ASP A 292 7.24 14.23 2.13
N LEU A 293 6.57 15.28 1.67
CA LEU A 293 6.24 16.42 2.54
C LEU A 293 5.18 16.12 3.62
N SER A 294 4.36 15.07 3.44
CA SER A 294 3.27 14.71 4.36
C SER A 294 3.53 13.42 5.14
N GLN A 295 4.24 12.45 4.55
CA GLN A 295 4.63 11.19 5.20
C GLN A 295 5.93 11.32 6.00
N GLU A 296 6.90 12.17 5.60
CA GLU A 296 8.07 12.50 6.46
C GLU A 296 7.64 13.21 7.75
N ARG A 297 6.56 14.00 7.73
CA ARG A 297 6.14 14.79 8.90
C ARG A 297 5.49 13.96 10.00
N PHE A 298 4.91 12.79 9.68
CA PHE A 298 4.20 11.93 10.65
C PHE A 298 4.87 10.55 10.85
N HIS A 299 5.30 9.87 9.79
CA HIS A 299 6.05 8.60 9.89
C HIS A 299 7.54 8.84 10.09
N GLY A 300 8.11 9.88 9.47
CA GLY A 300 9.45 10.35 9.80
C GLY A 300 9.52 10.72 11.28
N SER A 301 8.56 11.46 11.83
CA SER A 301 8.54 11.79 13.27
C SER A 301 8.49 10.55 14.18
N PHE A 302 7.63 9.55 13.96
CA PHE A 302 7.56 8.38 14.84
C PHE A 302 8.68 7.33 14.61
N ALA A 303 9.06 7.05 13.37
CA ALA A 303 10.14 6.12 13.06
C ALA A 303 11.51 6.71 13.39
N THR A 304 11.75 8.00 13.11
CA THR A 304 12.97 8.66 13.60
C THR A 304 12.94 8.83 15.11
N ASP A 305 11.81 9.10 15.77
CA ASP A 305 11.76 9.19 17.24
C ASP A 305 11.95 7.79 17.88
N LEU A 306 11.45 6.70 17.29
CA LEU A 306 11.72 5.34 17.77
C LEU A 306 13.16 4.89 17.47
N GLU A 307 13.69 5.15 16.27
CA GLU A 307 15.08 4.88 15.92
C GLU A 307 16.04 5.70 16.78
N LEU A 308 15.77 7.00 17.00
CA LEU A 308 16.53 7.89 17.86
C LEU A 308 16.40 7.46 19.33
N ARG A 309 15.23 7.01 19.80
CA ARG A 309 15.06 6.44 21.15
C ARG A 309 15.78 5.11 21.33
N VAL A 310 15.87 4.26 20.31
CA VAL A 310 16.65 3.01 20.37
C VAL A 310 18.15 3.31 20.30
N HIS A 311 18.57 4.29 19.48
CA HIS A 311 19.95 4.73 19.37
C HIS A 311 20.43 5.41 20.67
N CYS A 312 19.67 6.40 21.15
CA CYS A 312 19.89 7.07 22.43
C CYS A 312 19.75 6.08 23.58
N GLY A 313 18.73 5.22 23.59
CA GLY A 313 18.54 4.20 24.62
C GLY A 313 19.70 3.21 24.70
N SER A 314 20.24 2.79 23.56
CA SER A 314 21.43 1.94 23.50
C SER A 314 22.69 2.67 24.00
N LEU A 315 22.84 3.95 23.66
CA LEU A 315 23.93 4.82 24.13
C LEU A 315 23.81 5.19 25.62
N PHE A 316 22.61 5.30 26.17
CA PHE A 316 22.35 5.60 27.59
C PHE A 316 22.35 4.36 28.48
N ALA A 317 21.96 3.20 27.97
CA ALA A 317 21.94 1.93 28.73
C ALA A 317 23.30 1.23 28.75
N ALA A 318 24.14 1.44 27.71
CA ALA A 318 25.46 0.82 27.64
C ALA A 318 26.41 1.22 28.80
N PRO A 319 26.53 2.49 29.21
CA PRO A 319 27.43 2.87 30.31
C PRO A 319 27.05 2.26 31.68
N PRO A 320 25.78 2.29 32.12
CA PRO A 320 25.37 1.63 33.37
C PRO A 320 25.60 0.11 33.35
N LEU A 321 25.32 -0.56 32.23
CA LEU A 321 25.52 -2.01 32.07
C LEU A 321 27.00 -2.37 32.04
N LEU A 322 27.83 -1.54 31.40
CA LEU A 322 29.28 -1.67 31.41
C LEU A 322 29.84 -1.53 32.84
N VAL A 323 29.38 -0.53 33.59
CA VAL A 323 29.75 -0.34 35.00
C VAL A 323 29.31 -1.55 35.83
N LEU A 324 28.08 -2.03 35.66
CA LEU A 324 27.58 -3.21 36.37
C LEU A 324 28.41 -4.46 36.05
N ALA A 325 28.74 -4.70 34.78
CA ALA A 325 29.58 -5.82 34.36
C ALA A 325 30.99 -5.75 34.97
N VAL A 326 31.59 -4.56 35.00
CA VAL A 326 32.90 -4.32 35.62
C VAL A 326 32.84 -4.54 37.14
N VAL A 327 31.80 -4.03 37.82
CA VAL A 327 31.60 -4.19 39.27
C VAL A 327 31.40 -5.66 39.64
N VAL A 328 30.48 -6.36 38.97
CA VAL A 328 30.21 -7.79 39.22
C VAL A 328 31.46 -8.63 38.97
N SER A 329 32.18 -8.36 37.88
CA SER A 329 33.43 -9.04 37.57
C SER A 329 34.52 -8.73 38.61
N LYS A 330 34.60 -7.50 39.10
CA LYS A 330 35.58 -7.11 40.12
C LYS A 330 35.29 -7.74 41.48
N ILE A 331 34.02 -7.92 41.83
CA ILE A 331 33.60 -8.61 43.07
C ILE A 331 34.03 -10.08 43.06
N HIS A 332 33.94 -10.73 41.89
CA HIS A 332 34.23 -12.17 41.75
C HIS A 332 35.65 -12.47 41.26
N SER A 333 36.43 -11.46 40.89
CA SER A 333 37.80 -11.59 40.39
C SER A 333 38.82 -11.01 41.36
N SER A 334 39.90 -11.77 41.58
CA SER A 334 41.08 -11.30 42.31
C SER A 334 41.92 -10.28 41.53
N ALA A 335 41.62 -10.04 40.25
CA ALA A 335 42.35 -9.10 39.41
C ALA A 335 42.21 -7.64 39.89
N GLY A 336 43.27 -6.83 39.76
CA GLY A 336 43.23 -5.40 40.07
C GLY A 336 42.25 -4.63 39.18
N LEU A 337 41.71 -3.50 39.68
CA LEU A 337 40.70 -2.69 38.97
C LEU A 337 41.17 -2.27 37.56
N LEU A 338 42.43 -1.84 37.43
CA LEU A 338 43.02 -1.47 36.15
C LEU A 338 43.01 -2.64 35.15
N SER A 339 43.31 -3.87 35.61
CA SER A 339 43.27 -5.04 34.74
C SER A 339 41.86 -5.36 34.28
N VAL A 340 40.84 -5.18 35.13
CA VAL A 340 39.44 -5.40 34.74
C VAL A 340 39.00 -4.36 33.72
N LEU A 341 39.37 -3.09 33.90
CA LEU A 341 39.07 -2.01 32.95
C LEU A 341 39.72 -2.24 31.58
N ILE A 342 40.98 -2.67 31.54
CA ILE A 342 41.67 -3.01 30.29
C ILE A 342 40.96 -4.18 29.58
N ARG A 343 40.57 -5.21 30.32
CA ARG A 343 39.81 -6.35 29.76
C ARG A 343 38.44 -5.92 29.23
N ALA A 344 37.75 -5.03 29.94
CA ALA A 344 36.47 -4.48 29.50
C ALA A 344 36.63 -3.70 28.19
N ALA A 345 37.64 -2.83 28.10
CA ALA A 345 37.92 -2.05 26.89
C ALA A 345 38.28 -2.94 25.69
N LEU A 346 39.15 -3.93 25.90
CA LEU A 346 39.50 -4.91 24.86
C LEU A 346 38.30 -5.74 24.43
N GLY A 347 37.49 -6.22 25.39
CA GLY A 347 36.27 -6.98 25.11
C GLY A 347 35.24 -6.17 24.33
N PHE A 348 35.11 -4.88 24.64
CA PHE A 348 34.23 -3.97 23.92
C PHE A 348 34.69 -3.74 22.47
N VAL A 349 35.97 -3.40 22.25
CA VAL A 349 36.51 -3.12 20.91
C VAL A 349 36.51 -4.38 20.05
N LEU A 350 37.10 -5.47 20.54
CA LEU A 350 37.18 -6.73 19.80
C LEU A 350 35.81 -7.35 19.59
N GLY A 351 34.93 -7.28 20.59
CA GLY A 351 33.55 -7.74 20.49
C GLY A 351 32.75 -6.95 19.45
N SER A 352 32.88 -5.62 19.43
CA SER A 352 32.17 -4.78 18.45
C SER A 352 32.60 -5.10 17.02
N LEU A 353 33.90 -5.27 16.78
CA LEU A 353 34.43 -5.66 15.47
C LEU A 353 33.99 -7.07 15.06
N PHE A 354 34.03 -8.02 16.01
CA PHE A 354 33.59 -9.40 15.78
C PHE A 354 32.11 -9.46 15.39
N PHE A 355 31.22 -8.86 16.19
CA PHE A 355 29.79 -8.88 15.91
C PHE A 355 29.44 -8.12 14.63
N HIS A 356 30.10 -7.00 14.36
CA HIS A 356 29.88 -6.26 13.11
C HIS A 356 30.23 -7.11 11.89
N SER A 357 31.40 -7.76 11.93
CA SER A 357 31.84 -8.68 10.87
C SER A 357 30.88 -9.86 10.72
N LEU A 358 30.39 -10.39 11.83
CA LEU A 358 29.43 -11.49 11.85
C LEU A 358 28.11 -11.08 11.17
N PHE A 359 27.54 -9.93 11.51
CA PHE A 359 26.30 -9.45 10.88
C PHE A 359 26.45 -9.22 9.37
N VAL A 360 27.59 -8.68 8.95
CA VAL A 360 27.91 -8.53 7.53
C VAL A 360 27.97 -9.90 6.84
N ILE A 361 28.62 -10.90 7.44
CA ILE A 361 28.69 -12.27 6.91
C ILE A 361 27.29 -12.89 6.78
N PHE A 362 26.39 -12.62 7.74
CA PHE A 362 25.01 -13.10 7.73
C PHE A 362 24.07 -12.29 6.81
N GLY A 363 24.59 -11.39 5.98
CA GLY A 363 23.86 -10.80 4.85
C GLY A 363 23.41 -9.35 5.05
N VAL A 364 23.91 -8.64 6.07
CA VAL A 364 23.61 -7.22 6.25
C VAL A 364 24.41 -6.37 5.24
N PRO A 365 23.78 -5.43 4.49
CA PRO A 365 24.47 -4.59 3.51
C PRO A 365 25.60 -3.76 4.13
N VAL A 366 26.81 -3.87 3.55
CA VAL A 366 28.04 -3.26 4.08
C VAL A 366 27.99 -1.73 4.10
N LEU A 367 27.37 -1.11 3.09
CA LEU A 367 27.41 0.35 2.90
C LEU A 367 26.12 1.05 3.36
N GLU A 368 24.96 0.46 3.08
CA GLU A 368 23.66 1.09 3.35
C GLU A 368 23.28 1.06 4.84
N ALA A 369 23.65 -0.03 5.54
CA ALA A 369 23.30 -0.23 6.95
C ALA A 369 24.51 -0.17 7.89
N ALA A 370 25.65 0.36 7.43
CA ALA A 370 26.93 0.31 8.15
C ALA A 370 26.84 0.87 9.58
N HIS A 371 26.28 2.08 9.71
CA HIS A 371 26.17 2.77 10.99
C HIS A 371 25.22 2.06 11.96
N LYS A 372 24.04 1.62 11.49
CA LYS A 372 23.04 0.90 12.30
C LYS A 372 23.60 -0.40 12.84
N THR A 373 24.30 -1.13 11.98
CA THR A 373 24.92 -2.42 12.29
C THR A 373 26.06 -2.26 13.27
N PHE A 374 26.86 -1.21 13.14
CA PHE A 374 27.92 -0.90 14.08
C PHE A 374 27.40 -0.60 15.48
N VAL A 375 26.32 0.18 15.60
CA VAL A 375 25.72 0.48 16.92
C VAL A 375 25.09 -0.74 17.58
N LEU A 376 24.40 -1.61 16.84
CA LEU A 376 23.95 -2.89 17.35
C LEU A 376 25.14 -3.74 17.85
N SER A 377 26.24 -3.74 17.10
CA SER A 377 27.45 -4.50 17.45
C SER A 377 28.10 -3.99 18.74
N MET A 378 28.16 -2.68 18.93
CA MET A 378 28.61 -2.06 20.19
C MET A 378 27.71 -2.45 21.36
N HIS A 379 26.39 -2.42 21.15
CA HIS A 379 25.42 -2.80 22.18
C HIS A 379 25.58 -4.28 22.58
N LEU A 380 25.66 -5.17 21.60
CA LEU A 380 25.85 -6.60 21.84
C LEU A 380 27.23 -6.90 22.46
N ALA A 381 28.26 -6.14 22.12
CA ALA A 381 29.58 -6.25 22.76
C ALA A 381 29.51 -5.95 24.26
N VAL A 382 28.75 -4.92 24.68
CA VAL A 382 28.55 -4.61 26.11
C VAL A 382 27.80 -5.73 26.82
N LEU A 383 26.77 -6.30 26.19
CA LEU A 383 25.93 -7.33 26.82
C LEU A 383 26.58 -8.71 26.86
N ALA A 384 27.43 -9.04 25.88
CA ALA A 384 27.96 -10.39 25.69
C ALA A 384 29.48 -10.50 25.75
N ALA A 385 30.23 -9.60 25.10
CA ALA A 385 31.68 -9.72 25.01
C ALA A 385 32.40 -9.19 26.27
N VAL A 386 31.96 -8.05 26.81
CA VAL A 386 32.57 -7.41 27.98
C VAL A 386 32.51 -8.29 29.23
N PRO A 387 31.36 -8.86 29.64
CA PRO A 387 31.30 -9.66 30.86
C PRO A 387 32.25 -10.86 30.79
N LEU A 388 32.28 -11.55 29.63
CA LEU A 388 33.19 -12.66 29.38
C LEU A 388 34.66 -12.22 29.43
N ALA A 389 35.00 -11.10 28.78
CA ALA A 389 36.37 -10.57 28.78
C ALA A 389 36.85 -10.18 30.18
N CYS A 390 36.00 -9.57 30.99
CA CYS A 390 36.31 -9.22 32.37
C CYS A 390 36.54 -10.47 33.24
N THR A 391 35.72 -11.51 33.08
CA THR A 391 35.82 -12.76 33.84
C THR A 391 37.03 -13.60 33.44
N PHE A 392 37.22 -13.86 32.15
CA PHE A 392 38.23 -14.81 31.68
C PHE A 392 39.57 -14.14 31.34
N GLY A 393 39.57 -12.89 30.85
CA GLY A 393 40.79 -12.23 30.40
C GLY A 393 41.55 -13.09 29.38
N THR A 394 42.80 -13.45 29.71
CA THR A 394 43.68 -14.29 28.90
C THR A 394 43.58 -15.79 29.20
N ASP A 395 42.68 -16.23 30.07
CA ASP A 395 42.49 -17.66 30.39
C ASP A 395 41.77 -18.40 29.26
N LEU A 396 42.55 -18.87 28.28
CA LEU A 396 42.05 -19.66 27.15
C LEU A 396 41.34 -20.95 27.58
N GLY A 397 41.75 -21.53 28.71
CA GLY A 397 41.11 -22.73 29.26
C GLY A 397 39.69 -22.43 29.75
N GLY A 398 39.49 -21.28 30.39
CA GLY A 398 38.19 -20.73 30.77
C GLY A 398 37.29 -20.45 29.57
N TRP A 399 37.80 -19.72 28.58
CA TRP A 399 37.08 -19.43 27.33
C TRP A 399 36.56 -20.70 26.65
N ARG A 400 37.45 -21.70 26.44
CA ARG A 400 37.05 -22.97 25.81
C ARG A 400 36.01 -23.71 26.64
N ARG A 401 36.25 -23.86 27.95
CA ARG A 401 35.37 -24.63 28.83
C ARG A 401 33.96 -24.04 28.91
N VAL A 402 33.87 -22.73 29.09
CA VAL A 402 32.59 -22.08 29.38
C VAL A 402 31.87 -21.70 28.09
N VAL A 403 32.55 -21.05 27.15
CA VAL A 403 31.92 -20.56 25.91
C VAL A 403 31.75 -21.67 24.88
N ALA A 404 32.79 -22.49 24.65
CA ALA A 404 32.73 -23.53 23.62
C ALA A 404 32.10 -24.85 24.12
N CYS A 405 32.29 -25.20 25.40
CA CYS A 405 31.78 -26.45 25.97
C CYS A 405 30.59 -26.28 26.91
N ASN A 406 30.05 -25.06 27.07
CA ASN A 406 28.85 -24.78 27.89
C ASN A 406 28.93 -25.33 29.33
N ASN A 407 30.09 -25.22 29.98
CA ASN A 407 30.35 -25.84 31.29
C ASN A 407 30.92 -24.85 32.34
N PRO A 408 30.14 -23.86 32.81
CA PRO A 408 30.54 -22.96 33.89
C PRO A 408 30.62 -23.69 35.23
N LYS A 409 31.69 -23.43 36.00
CA LYS A 409 31.98 -24.08 37.29
C LYS A 409 31.88 -23.12 38.48
N THR A 410 32.17 -21.84 38.27
CA THR A 410 32.13 -20.83 39.35
C THR A 410 30.91 -19.93 39.21
N ASP A 411 30.48 -19.37 40.34
CA ASP A 411 29.31 -18.49 40.39
C ASP A 411 29.53 -17.23 39.50
N GLY A 412 30.77 -16.72 39.43
CA GLY A 412 31.16 -15.63 38.53
C GLY A 412 31.14 -16.02 37.04
N GLU A 413 31.49 -17.26 36.70
CA GLU A 413 31.37 -17.77 35.33
C GLU A 413 29.91 -17.91 34.89
N VAL A 414 29.02 -18.35 35.79
CA VAL A 414 27.57 -18.44 35.50
C VAL A 414 26.97 -17.06 35.25
N LEU A 415 27.31 -16.08 36.11
CA LEU A 415 26.84 -14.70 35.99
C LEU A 415 27.37 -13.98 34.74
N ALA A 416 28.56 -14.33 34.24
CA ALA A 416 29.08 -13.77 33.01
C ALA A 416 28.54 -14.48 31.78
N TYR A 417 28.48 -15.81 31.79
CA TYR A 417 28.18 -16.61 30.61
C TYR A 417 26.71 -16.60 30.22
N LEU A 418 25.81 -16.84 31.18
CA LEU A 418 24.40 -17.07 30.85
C LEU A 418 23.68 -15.82 30.30
N PRO A 419 23.86 -14.61 30.89
CA PRO A 419 23.36 -13.38 30.29
C PRO A 419 23.99 -13.08 28.93
N SER A 420 25.28 -13.36 28.75
CA SER A 420 25.98 -13.13 27.49
C SER A 420 25.48 -14.05 26.37
N ALA A 421 25.32 -15.34 26.66
CA ALA A 421 24.82 -16.32 25.70
C ALA A 421 23.37 -16.02 25.30
N LEU A 422 22.50 -15.73 26.28
CA LEU A 422 21.10 -15.42 25.99
C LEU A 422 20.92 -14.06 25.30
N ALA A 423 21.82 -13.08 25.51
CA ALA A 423 21.82 -11.86 24.71
C ALA A 423 22.03 -12.16 23.22
N VAL A 424 23.03 -12.99 22.88
CA VAL A 424 23.32 -13.39 21.48
C VAL A 424 22.15 -14.18 20.87
N VAL A 425 21.60 -15.15 21.62
CA VAL A 425 20.42 -15.91 21.18
C VAL A 425 19.22 -15.00 20.97
N GLY A 426 18.99 -14.06 21.90
CA GLY A 426 17.92 -13.08 21.80
C GLY A 426 18.06 -12.18 20.56
N THR A 427 19.28 -11.74 20.24
CA THR A 427 19.55 -10.99 18.99
C THR A 427 19.18 -11.82 17.76
N TRP A 428 19.52 -13.11 17.75
CA TRP A 428 19.17 -14.01 16.65
C TRP A 428 17.65 -14.19 16.48
N PHE A 429 16.91 -14.39 17.57
CA PHE A 429 15.44 -14.39 17.53
C PHE A 429 14.86 -13.06 17.07
N GLY A 430 15.50 -11.94 17.44
CA GLY A 430 15.15 -10.61 16.95
C GLY A 430 15.30 -10.44 15.44
N ALA A 431 16.03 -11.30 14.74
CA ALA A 431 16.11 -11.29 13.28
C ALA A 431 14.89 -11.96 12.62
N ILE A 432 14.17 -12.86 13.31
CA ILE A 432 13.04 -13.63 12.75
C ILE A 432 11.88 -12.74 12.27
N PRO A 433 11.49 -11.67 12.98
CA PRO A 433 10.46 -10.78 12.47
C PRO A 433 10.86 -10.12 11.14
N ILE A 434 12.13 -9.86 10.87
CA ILE A 434 12.54 -9.01 9.74
C ILE A 434 12.04 -9.55 8.38
N PRO A 435 12.18 -10.85 8.04
CA PRO A 435 11.65 -11.40 6.79
C PRO A 435 10.13 -11.61 6.75
N LEU A 436 9.42 -11.46 7.88
CA LEU A 436 7.96 -11.65 7.93
C LEU A 436 7.18 -10.44 7.37
N ASP A 437 7.88 -9.32 7.12
CA ASP A 437 7.42 -8.11 6.44
C ASP A 437 5.98 -7.69 6.78
N TRP A 438 5.76 -7.27 8.03
CA TRP A 438 4.45 -6.82 8.53
C TRP A 438 4.23 -5.32 8.34
N ASP A 439 5.10 -4.65 7.56
CA ASP A 439 5.09 -3.20 7.29
C ASP A 439 5.04 -2.34 8.56
N ARG A 440 5.72 -2.77 9.65
CA ARG A 440 5.73 -2.03 10.93
C ARG A 440 7.07 -1.36 11.21
N PRO A 441 7.08 -0.11 11.71
CA PRO A 441 8.33 0.60 12.05
C PRO A 441 9.23 -0.13 13.05
N TRP A 442 8.65 -0.87 14.00
CA TRP A 442 9.42 -1.61 15.01
C TRP A 442 10.16 -2.84 14.43
N GLN A 443 9.80 -3.28 13.23
CA GLN A 443 10.37 -4.44 12.53
C GLN A 443 11.65 -4.09 11.76
N ALA A 444 12.00 -2.80 11.68
CA ALA A 444 13.16 -2.32 10.95
C ALA A 444 14.50 -2.74 11.60
N TRP A 445 15.52 -2.97 10.78
CA TRP A 445 16.89 -3.20 11.27
C TRP A 445 17.46 -1.92 11.92
N PRO A 446 18.03 -1.96 13.14
CA PRO A 446 18.36 -3.13 13.97
C PRO A 446 17.44 -3.27 15.21
N ILE A 447 16.22 -2.70 15.17
CA ILE A 447 15.36 -2.48 16.35
C ILE A 447 15.00 -3.79 17.04
N THR A 448 14.45 -4.75 16.28
CA THR A 448 14.05 -6.06 16.80
C THR A 448 15.22 -6.86 17.36
N CYS A 449 16.39 -6.78 16.71
CA CYS A 449 17.62 -7.43 17.13
C CYS A 449 18.16 -6.82 18.44
N THR A 450 18.06 -5.49 18.59
CA THR A 450 18.43 -4.78 19.82
C THR A 450 17.50 -5.16 20.97
N ALA A 451 16.19 -5.13 20.74
CA ALA A 451 15.19 -5.53 21.73
C ALA A 451 15.37 -6.98 22.16
N GLY A 452 15.62 -7.87 21.20
CA GLY A 452 15.94 -9.27 21.45
C GLY A 452 17.20 -9.44 22.31
N ALA A 453 18.26 -8.68 22.05
CA ALA A 453 19.49 -8.70 22.84
C ALA A 453 19.23 -8.35 24.32
N ILE A 454 18.48 -7.26 24.55
CA ILE A 454 18.15 -6.79 25.90
C ILE A 454 17.27 -7.82 26.64
N ALA A 455 16.22 -8.32 25.98
CA ALA A 455 15.32 -9.31 26.56
C ALA A 455 16.06 -10.61 26.89
N GLY A 456 16.91 -11.08 25.98
CA GLY A 456 17.76 -12.25 26.17
C GLY A 456 18.72 -12.08 27.35
N HIS A 457 19.40 -10.93 27.44
CA HIS A 457 20.29 -10.62 28.55
C HIS A 457 19.55 -10.61 29.91
N ALA A 458 18.39 -9.95 29.97
CA ALA A 458 17.57 -9.90 31.18
C ALA A 458 17.11 -11.29 31.62
N LEU A 459 16.65 -12.13 30.68
CA LEU A 459 16.30 -13.53 30.95
C LEU A 459 17.50 -14.32 31.46
N GLY A 460 18.69 -14.10 30.89
CA GLY A 460 19.91 -14.75 31.33
C GLY A 460 20.34 -14.31 32.74
N CYS A 461 20.16 -13.04 33.10
CA CYS A 461 20.38 -12.56 34.46
C CYS A 461 19.43 -13.24 35.46
N CYS A 462 18.14 -13.33 35.13
CA CYS A 462 17.16 -14.04 35.96
C CYS A 462 17.51 -15.53 36.09
N ALA A 463 17.86 -16.20 35.00
CA ALA A 463 18.24 -17.60 35.01
C ALA A 463 19.52 -17.86 35.81
N ALA A 464 20.53 -16.99 35.69
CA ALA A 464 21.78 -17.09 36.44
C ALA A 464 21.49 -16.94 37.95
N PHE A 465 20.68 -15.95 38.31
CA PHE A 465 20.28 -15.73 39.70
C PHE A 465 19.51 -16.92 40.29
N LEU A 466 18.56 -17.49 39.53
CA LEU A 466 17.83 -18.69 39.95
C LEU A 466 18.76 -19.90 40.14
N LEU A 467 19.70 -20.14 39.23
CA LEU A 467 20.68 -21.22 39.35
C LEU A 467 21.58 -21.05 40.58
N LEU A 468 21.98 -19.83 40.91
CA LEU A 468 22.75 -19.55 42.12
C LEU A 468 21.92 -19.81 43.38
N ILE A 469 20.65 -19.41 43.42
CA ILE A 469 19.76 -19.69 44.56
C ILE A 469 19.59 -21.20 44.75
N LEU A 470 19.25 -21.93 43.68
CA LEU A 470 19.05 -23.39 43.74
C LEU A 470 20.35 -24.13 44.09
N GLY A 471 21.48 -23.68 43.54
CA GLY A 471 22.81 -24.17 43.88
C GLY A 471 23.19 -23.92 45.34
N SER A 472 22.82 -22.76 45.89
CA SER A 472 23.07 -22.43 47.30
C SER A 472 22.25 -23.31 48.27
N ARG A 473 21.00 -23.66 47.90
CA ARG A 473 20.12 -24.55 48.68
C ARG A 473 20.66 -25.97 48.71
N THR A 474 21.12 -26.49 47.57
CA THR A 474 21.73 -27.84 47.48
C THR A 474 23.10 -27.92 48.16
N ARG A 475 23.92 -26.86 48.12
CA ARG A 475 25.19 -26.79 48.89
C ARG A 475 24.95 -26.71 50.41
N LYS A 476 23.86 -26.05 50.88
CA LYS A 476 23.47 -26.04 52.30
C LYS A 476 23.00 -27.41 52.78
N GLN A 477 22.20 -28.12 51.97
CA GLN A 477 21.65 -29.44 52.31
C GLN A 477 22.71 -30.56 52.31
N LYS A 478 23.87 -30.37 51.66
CA LYS A 478 25.03 -31.28 51.75
C LYS A 478 25.99 -30.98 52.91
N ARG A 479 25.81 -29.85 53.60
CA ARG A 479 26.65 -29.42 54.74
C ARG A 479 25.98 -29.62 56.10
N THR A 480 24.66 -29.81 56.11
CA THR A 480 23.89 -30.40 57.22
C THR A 480 23.87 -31.90 57.07
#